data_AF-G9QW47-F1
#
_entry.id   AF-G9QW47-F1
#
_cell.length_a   1.000
_cell.length_b   1.000
_cell.length_c   1.000
_cell.angle_alpha   90.00
_cell.angle_beta   90.00
_cell.angle_gamma   90.00
#
_symmetry.space_group_name_H-M   'P 1'
#
loop_
_entity.id
_entity.type
_entity.pdbx_description
1 polymer ?
#
loop_
_entity_poly.entity_id
_entity_poly.type
_entity_poly.pdbx_seq_one_letter_code
_entity_poly.pdbx_strand_id
1 'polypeptide(L)'
;MITSINGLSNTPIQETTIQKENTTENINKEGKKDKSVSEEKFDYSKYMFRPWTDNVKEFIDIDQSKEGWITDTINRIDNMLSDYPMKERRALASKYPPETMEEFRIGELQSYMDWLLTNSVDGKPTINGFMIGLGTAEQEAELEDFVKSFPEGT
;
A
#
# COMPACT_ATOMS: atom_id res chain seq x y z
N MET A 1 63.52 -14.10 4.88
CA MET A 1 63.76 -13.70 3.49
C MET A 1 62.48 -13.12 2.94
N ILE A 2 62.56 -11.89 2.41
CA ILE A 2 61.46 -11.18 1.76
C ILE A 2 61.83 -11.07 0.29
N THR A 3 60.94 -11.49 -0.61
CA THR A 3 60.80 -11.04 -2.02
C THR A 3 59.50 -11.68 -2.56
N SER A 4 58.38 -10.96 -2.54
CA SER A 4 57.78 -10.21 -3.66
C SER A 4 56.98 -11.10 -4.62
N ILE A 5 55.65 -10.98 -4.56
CA ILE A 5 54.69 -11.60 -5.47
C ILE A 5 54.26 -10.51 -6.46
N ASN A 6 54.92 -10.45 -7.62
CA ASN A 6 54.44 -9.67 -8.76
C ASN A 6 54.04 -10.64 -9.87
N GLY A 7 52.73 -10.72 -10.12
CA GLY A 7 52.13 -11.51 -11.20
C GLY A 7 50.88 -10.83 -11.71
N LEU A 8 50.99 -9.56 -12.09
CA LEU A 8 49.94 -8.79 -12.76
C LEU A 8 49.92 -9.21 -14.23
N SER A 9 49.03 -10.12 -14.61
CA SER A 9 48.73 -10.42 -16.01
C SER A 9 47.71 -9.41 -16.54
N ASN A 10 48.16 -8.53 -17.43
CA ASN A 10 47.32 -7.58 -18.14
C ASN A 10 46.57 -8.29 -19.29
N THR A 11 45.25 -8.38 -19.17
CA THR A 11 44.35 -8.65 -20.30
C THR A 11 43.36 -7.49 -20.38
N PRO A 12 43.17 -6.82 -21.53
CA PRO A 12 42.17 -5.75 -21.63
C PRO A 12 40.79 -6.39 -21.77
N ILE A 13 40.01 -6.40 -20.69
CA ILE A 13 38.60 -6.75 -20.76
C ILE A 13 37.84 -5.48 -21.14
N GLN A 14 37.24 -5.52 -22.33
CA GLN A 14 36.46 -4.43 -22.89
C GLN A 14 35.23 -4.15 -22.02
N GLU A 15 35.10 -2.89 -21.56
CA GLU A 15 33.87 -2.37 -20.97
C GLU A 15 32.75 -2.43 -22.02
N THR A 16 31.81 -3.36 -21.86
CA THR A 16 30.49 -3.23 -22.47
C THR A 16 29.63 -2.33 -21.58
N THR A 17 29.58 -1.04 -21.89
CA THR A 17 28.63 -0.08 -21.31
C THR A 17 27.21 -0.49 -21.73
N ILE A 18 26.52 -1.22 -20.86
CA ILE A 18 25.07 -1.41 -20.98
C ILE A 18 24.43 -0.13 -20.45
N GLN A 19 23.99 0.72 -21.38
CA GLN A 19 23.15 1.87 -21.10
C GLN A 19 21.83 1.35 -20.51
N LYS A 20 21.67 1.48 -19.19
CA LYS A 20 20.37 1.29 -18.54
C LYS A 20 19.52 2.50 -18.88
N GLU A 21 18.52 2.26 -19.72
CA GLU A 21 17.46 3.19 -20.10
C GLU A 21 16.77 3.68 -18.81
N ASN A 22 16.96 4.96 -18.49
CA ASN A 22 16.25 5.63 -17.41
C ASN A 22 14.83 5.94 -17.91
N THR A 23 13.90 5.01 -17.69
CA THR A 23 12.47 5.31 -17.77
C THR A 23 12.15 6.36 -16.72
N THR A 24 11.83 7.56 -17.20
CA THR A 24 11.40 8.72 -16.42
C THR A 24 10.05 8.43 -15.77
N GLU A 25 10.05 7.81 -14.59
CA GLU A 25 8.93 7.92 -13.66
C GLU A 25 9.15 9.15 -12.79
N ASN A 26 8.22 10.10 -12.93
CA ASN A 26 8.14 11.35 -12.19
C ASN A 26 7.83 11.05 -10.71
N ILE A 27 8.81 10.54 -9.97
CA ILE A 27 8.76 10.48 -8.51
C ILE A 27 9.15 11.88 -8.05
N ASN A 28 8.14 12.72 -7.79
CA ASN A 28 8.30 13.95 -7.03
C ASN A 28 8.90 13.60 -5.66
N LYS A 29 10.23 13.58 -5.59
CA LYS A 29 10.99 13.59 -4.35
C LYS A 29 10.93 15.01 -3.80
N GLU A 30 9.84 15.34 -3.13
CA GLU A 30 9.83 16.54 -2.28
C GLU A 30 10.74 16.24 -1.08
N GLY A 31 11.96 16.76 -1.16
CA GLY A 31 12.93 16.68 -0.09
C GLY A 31 12.41 17.33 1.18
N LYS A 32 12.82 16.78 2.33
CA LYS A 32 12.64 17.38 3.67
C LYS A 32 12.90 18.89 3.58
N LYS A 33 11.82 19.67 3.58
CA LYS A 33 11.84 21.11 3.43
C LYS A 33 12.05 21.74 4.80
N ASP A 34 13.00 22.66 4.85
CA ASP A 34 13.36 23.38 6.07
C ASP A 34 12.18 24.14 6.68
N LYS A 35 12.15 24.09 8.00
CA LYS A 35 11.10 24.54 8.91
C LYS A 35 11.05 26.07 9.00
N SER A 36 10.32 26.74 8.11
CA SER A 36 9.70 28.05 8.36
C SER A 36 8.75 28.47 7.23
N VAL A 37 7.59 27.84 7.14
CA VAL A 37 6.40 28.41 6.51
C VAL A 37 5.32 28.34 7.57
N SER A 38 4.54 29.39 7.78
CA SER A 38 3.38 29.34 8.67
C SER A 38 2.52 28.15 8.23
N GLU A 39 2.57 27.05 8.98
CA GLU A 39 1.88 25.80 8.66
C GLU A 39 0.38 26.10 8.73
N GLU A 40 -0.22 26.34 7.57
CA GLU A 40 -1.66 26.23 7.41
C GLU A 40 -2.02 24.83 7.91
N LYS A 41 -2.75 24.78 9.04
CA LYS A 41 -3.15 23.51 9.63
C LYS A 41 -3.87 22.72 8.55
N PHE A 42 -3.41 21.50 8.31
CA PHE A 42 -4.04 20.61 7.36
C PHE A 42 -5.54 20.48 7.67
N ASP A 43 -6.39 20.99 6.77
CA ASP A 43 -7.83 20.88 6.89
C ASP A 43 -8.28 19.50 6.39
N TYR A 44 -8.36 18.55 7.33
CA TYR A 44 -8.81 17.20 7.03
C TYR A 44 -10.35 17.07 6.97
N SER A 45 -11.11 18.15 7.20
CA SER A 45 -12.58 18.09 7.30
C SER A 45 -13.25 17.53 6.05
N LYS A 46 -12.70 17.81 4.85
CA LYS A 46 -13.21 17.27 3.57
C LYS A 46 -13.13 15.74 3.45
N TYR A 47 -12.36 15.08 4.31
CA TYR A 47 -12.20 13.62 4.34
C TYR A 47 -13.10 12.94 5.39
N MET A 48 -13.72 13.70 6.31
CA MET A 48 -14.56 13.16 7.39
C MET A 48 -16.00 12.88 6.96
N PHE A 49 -16.49 13.54 5.90
CA PHE A 49 -17.90 13.51 5.51
C PHE A 49 -18.17 12.62 4.28
N ARG A 50 -17.28 11.68 3.98
CA ARG A 50 -17.43 10.75 2.85
C ARG A 50 -17.01 9.33 3.23
N PRO A 51 -17.38 8.30 2.46
CA PRO A 51 -16.93 6.94 2.71
C PRO A 51 -15.41 6.89 2.81
N TRP A 52 -14.91 6.27 3.87
CA TRP A 52 -13.48 6.12 4.11
C TRP A 52 -12.75 5.48 2.91
N THR A 53 -13.37 4.51 2.23
CA THR A 53 -12.83 3.91 1.00
C THR A 53 -12.65 4.92 -0.15
N ASP A 54 -13.40 6.01 -0.19
CA ASP A 54 -13.22 7.06 -1.19
C ASP A 54 -12.04 7.99 -0.86
N ASN A 55 -11.61 8.06 0.40
CA ASN A 55 -10.32 8.67 0.76
C ASN A 55 -9.17 7.85 0.16
N VAL A 56 -9.21 6.53 0.33
CA VAL A 56 -8.19 5.61 -0.17
C VAL A 56 -8.02 5.70 -1.70
N LYS A 57 -9.13 5.81 -2.44
CA LYS A 57 -9.11 5.94 -3.91
C LYS A 57 -8.41 7.20 -4.43
N GLU A 58 -8.22 8.24 -3.60
CA GLU A 58 -7.39 9.39 -3.99
C GLU A 58 -5.90 9.05 -4.04
N PHE A 59 -5.48 7.96 -3.41
CA PHE A 59 -4.07 7.58 -3.26
C PHE A 59 -3.68 6.35 -4.05
N ILE A 60 -4.63 5.46 -4.35
CA ILE A 60 -4.37 4.19 -5.02
C ILE A 60 -5.56 3.78 -5.89
N ASP A 61 -5.26 3.39 -7.13
CA ASP A 61 -6.23 2.76 -8.02
C ASP A 61 -6.44 1.29 -7.64
N ILE A 62 -7.70 0.93 -7.40
CA ILE A 62 -8.11 -0.41 -6.99
C ILE A 62 -9.14 -0.92 -8.00
N ASP A 63 -8.80 -2.03 -8.66
CA ASP A 63 -9.66 -2.70 -9.62
C ASP A 63 -10.14 -4.02 -9.01
N GLN A 64 -11.27 -3.96 -8.30
CA GLN A 64 -11.85 -5.12 -7.61
C GLN A 64 -12.38 -6.19 -8.57
N SER A 65 -12.47 -5.89 -9.88
CA SER A 65 -12.92 -6.87 -10.89
C SER A 65 -11.86 -7.90 -11.25
N LYS A 66 -10.59 -7.66 -10.89
CA LYS A 66 -9.48 -8.56 -11.21
C LYS A 66 -9.34 -9.67 -10.17
N GLU A 67 -9.08 -10.88 -10.64
CA GLU A 67 -8.65 -11.96 -9.76
C GLU A 67 -7.35 -11.55 -9.04
N GLY A 68 -7.27 -11.80 -7.73
CA GLY A 68 -6.10 -11.47 -6.92
C GLY A 68 -5.95 -9.99 -6.56
N TRP A 69 -6.94 -9.14 -6.84
CA TRP A 69 -6.87 -7.69 -6.58
C TRP A 69 -6.51 -7.34 -5.13
N ILE A 70 -6.92 -8.15 -4.14
CA ILE A 70 -6.61 -7.94 -2.72
C ILE A 70 -5.11 -8.03 -2.48
N THR A 71 -4.48 -9.13 -2.93
CA THR A 71 -3.02 -9.32 -2.82
C THR A 71 -2.27 -8.22 -3.52
N ASP A 72 -2.69 -7.86 -4.74
CA ASP A 72 -2.08 -6.79 -5.52
C ASP A 72 -2.17 -5.45 -4.80
N THR A 73 -3.32 -5.16 -4.18
CA THR A 73 -3.54 -3.91 -3.45
C THR A 73 -2.70 -3.85 -2.18
N ILE A 74 -2.64 -4.94 -1.39
CA ILE A 74 -1.77 -5.03 -0.21
C ILE A 74 -0.31 -4.78 -0.60
N ASN A 75 0.18 -5.44 -1.65
CA ASN A 75 1.57 -5.29 -2.11
C ASN A 75 1.87 -3.87 -2.60
N ARG A 76 0.93 -3.23 -3.31
CA ARG A 76 1.08 -1.83 -3.73
C ARG A 76 1.18 -0.89 -2.54
N ILE A 77 0.32 -1.06 -1.53
CA ILE A 77 0.35 -0.26 -0.31
C ILE A 77 1.67 -0.46 0.43
N ASP A 78 2.11 -1.71 0.61
CA ASP A 78 3.36 -2.01 1.30
C ASP A 78 4.57 -1.37 0.60
N ASN A 79 4.61 -1.43 -0.74
CA ASN A 79 5.64 -0.76 -1.54
C ASN A 79 5.57 0.78 -1.41
N MET A 80 4.38 1.37 -1.50
CA MET A 80 4.17 2.82 -1.37
C MET A 80 4.56 3.37 0.00
N LEU A 81 4.49 2.53 1.03
CA LEU A 81 4.81 2.89 2.41
C LEU A 81 6.15 2.30 2.87
N SER A 82 6.95 1.73 1.97
CA SER A 82 8.19 1.00 2.28
C SER A 82 9.22 1.81 3.08
N ASP A 83 9.25 3.14 2.92
CA ASP A 83 10.12 4.04 3.68
C ASP A 83 9.71 4.22 5.16
N TYR A 84 8.47 3.82 5.52
CA TYR A 84 7.96 3.91 6.89
C TYR A 84 7.93 2.51 7.53
N PRO A 85 8.54 2.31 8.71
CA PRO A 85 8.40 1.05 9.45
C PRO A 85 6.93 0.76 9.81
N MET A 86 6.53 -0.51 9.85
CA MET A 86 5.15 -0.92 10.13
C MET A 86 4.55 -0.30 11.42
N LYS A 87 5.38 -0.16 12.47
CA LYS A 87 4.96 0.47 13.73
C LYS A 87 4.62 1.95 13.56
N GLU A 88 5.36 2.65 12.71
CA GLU A 88 5.12 4.07 12.40
C GLU A 88 3.84 4.23 11.57
N ARG A 89 3.68 3.41 10.52
CA ARG A 89 2.45 3.39 9.71
C ARG A 89 1.20 3.21 10.57
N ARG A 90 1.22 2.24 11.49
CA ARG A 90 0.09 1.97 12.42
C ARG A 90 -0.13 3.07 13.45
N ALA A 91 0.94 3.72 13.90
CA ALA A 91 0.83 4.89 14.77
C ALA A 91 0.14 6.05 14.04
N LEU A 92 0.48 6.27 12.77
CA LEU A 92 -0.16 7.29 11.91
C LEU A 92 -1.61 6.93 11.59
N ALA A 93 -1.92 5.66 11.34
CA ALA A 93 -3.31 5.18 11.18
C ALA A 93 -4.18 5.41 12.43
N SER A 94 -3.56 5.41 13.61
CA SER A 94 -4.25 5.67 14.88
C SER A 94 -4.25 7.15 15.28
N LYS A 95 -3.50 8.01 14.56
CA LYS A 95 -3.33 9.42 14.90
C LYS A 95 -4.55 10.21 14.44
N TYR A 96 -5.19 10.91 15.39
CA TYR A 96 -6.32 11.77 15.09
C TYR A 96 -6.25 13.08 15.90
N PRO A 97 -6.34 14.26 15.25
CA PRO A 97 -6.34 14.45 13.79
C PRO A 97 -4.94 14.23 13.17
N PRO A 98 -4.85 13.91 11.88
CA PRO A 98 -3.59 14.02 11.14
C PRO A 98 -3.15 15.49 11.08
N GLU A 99 -1.84 15.74 11.16
CA GLU A 99 -1.28 17.10 11.12
C GLU A 99 -0.90 17.52 9.70
N THR A 100 -0.66 16.56 8.81
CA THR A 100 -0.27 16.80 7.41
C THR A 100 -1.02 15.87 6.45
N MET A 101 -1.02 16.25 5.17
CA MET A 101 -1.55 15.41 4.08
C MET A 101 -0.78 14.08 3.96
N GLU A 102 0.52 14.08 4.29
CA GLU A 102 1.36 12.89 4.26
C GLU A 102 0.97 11.91 5.37
N GLU A 103 0.82 12.39 6.62
CA GLU A 103 0.35 11.58 7.74
C GLU A 103 -1.03 10.99 7.45
N PHE A 104 -1.93 11.80 6.89
CA PHE A 104 -3.25 11.36 6.49
C PHE A 104 -3.19 10.25 5.43
N ARG A 105 -2.44 10.45 4.33
CA ARG A 105 -2.25 9.43 3.29
C ARG A 105 -1.71 8.12 3.86
N ILE A 106 -0.70 8.18 4.72
CA ILE A 106 -0.10 6.98 5.32
C ILE A 106 -1.12 6.26 6.20
N GLY A 107 -1.83 7.00 7.05
CA GLY A 107 -2.84 6.44 7.94
C GLY A 107 -4.00 5.78 7.19
N GLU A 108 -4.48 6.42 6.14
CA GLU A 108 -5.55 5.92 5.26
C GLU A 108 -5.16 4.63 4.55
N LEU A 109 -3.98 4.62 3.89
CA LEU A 109 -3.47 3.44 3.19
C LEU A 109 -3.18 2.28 4.14
N GLN A 110 -2.56 2.55 5.30
CA GLN A 110 -2.29 1.54 6.31
C GLN A 110 -3.58 0.94 6.88
N SER A 111 -4.56 1.79 7.19
CA SER A 111 -5.87 1.33 7.67
C SER A 111 -6.55 0.43 6.64
N TYR A 112 -6.42 0.74 5.35
CA TYR A 112 -7.04 -0.04 4.28
C TYR A 112 -6.35 -1.40 4.12
N MET A 113 -5.02 -1.42 4.20
CA MET A 113 -4.26 -2.67 4.20
C MET A 113 -4.61 -3.55 5.41
N ASP A 114 -4.71 -3.00 6.62
CA ASP A 114 -5.12 -3.76 7.81
C ASP A 114 -6.57 -4.27 7.69
N TRP A 115 -7.48 -3.48 7.08
CA TRP A 115 -8.86 -3.91 6.79
C TRP A 115 -8.90 -5.08 5.78
N LEU A 116 -8.12 -5.03 4.71
CA LEU A 116 -8.00 -6.14 3.76
C LEU A 116 -7.43 -7.39 4.44
N LEU A 117 -6.35 -7.25 5.22
CA LEU A 117 -5.73 -8.36 5.95
C LEU A 117 -6.65 -8.99 7.00
N THR A 118 -7.54 -8.19 7.60
CA THR A 118 -8.53 -8.70 8.57
C THR A 118 -9.63 -9.50 7.89
N ASN A 119 -9.98 -9.14 6.66
CA ASN A 119 -11.13 -9.69 5.94
C ASN A 119 -10.76 -10.65 4.81
N SER A 120 -9.47 -10.97 4.66
CA SER A 120 -8.97 -11.92 3.67
C SER A 120 -7.89 -12.84 4.23
N VAL A 121 -7.78 -14.04 3.65
CA VAL A 121 -6.68 -14.98 3.89
C VAL A 121 -6.12 -15.36 2.53
N ASP A 122 -4.79 -15.30 2.38
CA ASP A 122 -4.09 -15.57 1.12
C ASP A 122 -4.66 -14.78 -0.09
N GLY A 123 -5.09 -13.53 0.16
CA GLY A 123 -5.66 -12.67 -0.87
C GLY A 123 -7.09 -12.99 -1.28
N LYS A 124 -7.76 -13.91 -0.57
CA LYS A 124 -9.15 -14.31 -0.83
C LYS A 124 -10.06 -13.81 0.28
N PRO A 125 -11.26 -13.26 -0.02
CA PRO A 125 -12.19 -12.85 1.00
C PRO A 125 -12.54 -14.00 1.96
N THR A 126 -12.61 -13.69 3.25
CA THR A 126 -13.27 -14.54 4.24
C THR A 126 -14.78 -14.44 4.10
N ILE A 127 -15.55 -15.25 4.85
CA ILE A 127 -17.02 -15.09 4.94
C ILE A 127 -17.39 -13.65 5.30
N ASN A 128 -16.70 -13.04 6.27
CA ASN A 128 -16.90 -11.63 6.61
C ASN A 128 -16.50 -10.71 5.47
N GLY A 129 -15.41 -11.01 4.76
CA GLY A 129 -14.98 -10.25 3.59
C GLY A 129 -16.04 -10.20 2.49
N PHE A 130 -16.67 -11.34 2.19
CA PHE A 130 -17.79 -11.38 1.25
C PHE A 130 -18.97 -10.53 1.72
N MET A 131 -19.37 -10.64 3.00
CA MET A 131 -20.49 -9.85 3.53
C MET A 131 -20.28 -8.32 3.49
N ILE A 132 -19.03 -7.86 3.38
CA ILE A 132 -18.68 -6.43 3.37
C ILE A 132 -18.23 -5.92 2.00
N GLY A 133 -18.48 -6.66 0.92
CA GLY A 133 -18.23 -6.18 -0.43
C GLY A 133 -16.84 -6.50 -1.01
N LEU A 134 -16.09 -7.45 -0.44
CA LEU A 134 -14.81 -7.90 -1.05
C LEU A 134 -14.99 -8.96 -2.13
N GLY A 135 -16.21 -9.51 -2.26
CA GLY A 135 -16.56 -10.53 -3.23
C GLY A 135 -16.95 -9.97 -4.59
N THR A 136 -17.14 -10.89 -5.53
CA THR A 136 -17.98 -10.62 -6.71
C THR A 136 -19.46 -10.70 -6.32
N ALA A 137 -20.34 -10.05 -7.09
CA ALA A 137 -21.78 -10.13 -6.88
C ALA A 137 -22.32 -11.57 -6.91
N GLU A 138 -21.72 -12.45 -7.73
CA GLU A 138 -22.09 -13.87 -7.78
C GLU A 138 -21.72 -14.59 -6.47
N GLN A 139 -20.50 -14.37 -5.96
CA GLN A 139 -20.06 -14.97 -4.69
C GLN A 139 -20.85 -14.45 -3.49
N GLU A 140 -21.27 -13.18 -3.51
CA GLU A 140 -22.15 -12.62 -2.50
C GLU A 140 -23.55 -13.24 -2.53
N ALA A 141 -24.11 -13.45 -3.72
CA ALA A 141 -25.40 -14.13 -3.88
C ALA A 141 -25.33 -15.60 -3.42
N GLU A 142 -24.28 -16.33 -3.79
CA GLU A 142 -24.05 -17.70 -3.32
C GLU A 142 -23.92 -17.77 -1.80
N LEU A 143 -23.24 -16.80 -1.18
CA LEU A 143 -23.12 -16.73 0.27
C LEU A 143 -24.46 -16.41 0.93
N GLU A 144 -25.24 -15.48 0.37
CA GLU A 144 -26.56 -15.13 0.89
C GLU A 144 -27.51 -16.33 0.85
N ASP A 145 -27.53 -17.08 -0.26
CA ASP A 145 -28.31 -18.31 -0.41
C ASP A 145 -27.86 -19.39 0.59
N PHE A 146 -26.55 -19.55 0.79
CA PHE A 146 -26.01 -20.46 1.79
C PHE A 146 -26.44 -20.07 3.22
N VAL A 147 -26.36 -18.80 3.59
CA VAL A 147 -26.79 -18.31 4.91
C VAL A 147 -28.30 -18.51 5.11
N LYS A 148 -29.11 -18.25 4.08
CA LYS A 148 -30.57 -18.49 4.12
C LYS A 148 -30.95 -19.97 4.17
N SER A 149 -30.03 -20.89 3.84
CA SER A 149 -30.29 -22.33 3.92
C SER A 149 -30.35 -22.85 5.37
N PHE A 150 -29.83 -22.07 6.34
CA PHE A 150 -29.94 -22.42 7.76
C PHE A 150 -31.34 -22.08 8.31
N PRO A 151 -31.91 -22.94 9.17
CA PRO A 151 -33.17 -22.63 9.84
C PRO A 151 -33.04 -21.36 10.69
N GLU A 152 -34.03 -20.47 10.63
CA GLU A 152 -34.08 -19.30 11.50
C GLU A 152 -34.19 -19.76 12.98
N GLY A 153 -33.18 -19.46 13.81
CA GLY A 153 -33.24 -19.64 15.26
C GLY A 153 -32.31 -20.69 15.90
N THR A 154 -31.17 -21.02 15.28
CA THR A 154 -30.07 -21.73 15.97
C THR A 154 -29.31 -20.84 16.96
#